data_AF-A0A0B1SZ34-F1
#
_entry.id   AF-A0A0B1SZ34-F1
#
_cell.length_a   1.000
_cell.length_b   1.000
_cell.length_c   1.000
_cell.angle_alpha   90.00
_cell.angle_beta   90.00
_cell.angle_gamma   90.00
#
_symmetry.space_group_name_H-M   'P 1'
#
loop_
_entity.id
_entity.type
_entity.pdbx_description
1 polymer ?
#
loop_
_entity_poly.entity_id
_entity_poly.type
_entity_poly.pdbx_seq_one_letter_code
_entity_poly.pdbx_strand_id
1 'polypeptide(L)'
;MTATTPPDNIDRILRMRFVVCMGALLPGLGCYFCIAYTYIFQFDVIKNFTQSDQCPDVHSSLPPVSYAIGVWEPQRFVWLFIMFLHCPPRIFFLIVCSWTLCFEKYEIIWRIKLFTFVSGLLLSLSTAVSYPLFLAYCHPAG
;
A
#
# COMPACT_ATOMS: atom_id res chain seq x y z
N MET A 1 -11.00 -28.58 -33.98
CA MET A 1 -10.68 -27.16 -33.71
C MET A 1 -11.99 -26.46 -33.40
N THR A 2 -12.36 -26.37 -32.12
CA THR A 2 -13.63 -25.77 -31.69
C THR A 2 -13.53 -24.25 -31.76
N ALA A 3 -14.32 -23.64 -32.63
CA ALA A 3 -14.46 -22.20 -32.74
C ALA A 3 -15.09 -21.65 -31.45
N THR A 4 -14.29 -20.96 -30.64
CA THR A 4 -14.75 -20.17 -29.49
C THR A 4 -15.65 -19.04 -30.00
N THR A 5 -16.87 -18.98 -29.49
CA THR A 5 -17.87 -17.94 -29.83
C THR A 5 -17.42 -16.55 -29.30
N PRO A 6 -18.07 -15.44 -29.70
CA PRO A 6 -17.74 -14.11 -29.16
C PRO A 6 -18.02 -13.89 -27.65
N PRO A 7 -19.08 -14.45 -27.00
CA PRO A 7 -19.35 -14.18 -25.58
C PRO A 7 -18.31 -14.77 -24.62
N ASP A 8 -17.78 -15.98 -24.89
CA ASP A 8 -16.82 -16.67 -24.02
C ASP A 8 -15.44 -15.99 -23.96
N ASN A 9 -15.05 -15.29 -25.03
CA ASN A 9 -13.84 -14.46 -25.01
C ASN A 9 -14.01 -13.22 -24.12
N ILE A 10 -15.18 -12.60 -24.11
CA ILE A 10 -15.45 -11.43 -23.25
C ILE A 10 -15.43 -11.82 -21.78
N ASP A 11 -16.05 -12.95 -21.41
CA ASP A 11 -16.05 -13.45 -20.04
C ASP A 11 -14.64 -13.77 -19.53
N ARG A 12 -13.78 -14.36 -20.37
CA ARG A 12 -12.37 -14.60 -20.02
C ARG A 12 -11.60 -13.30 -19.83
N ILE A 13 -11.79 -12.31 -20.70
CA ILE A 13 -11.12 -11.00 -20.62
C ILE A 13 -11.57 -10.26 -19.34
N LEU A 14 -12.86 -10.26 -19.02
CA LEU A 14 -13.39 -9.64 -17.80
C LEU A 14 -12.86 -10.32 -16.54
N ARG A 15 -12.85 -11.66 -16.52
CA ARG A 15 -12.33 -12.44 -15.38
C ARG A 15 -10.84 -12.18 -15.15
N MET A 16 -10.04 -12.10 -16.22
CA MET A 16 -8.61 -11.78 -16.11
C MET A 16 -8.39 -10.34 -15.63
N ARG A 17 -9.12 -9.36 -16.19
CA ARG A 17 -9.04 -7.96 -15.74
C ARG A 17 -9.41 -7.82 -14.27
N PHE A 18 -10.46 -8.49 -13.83
CA PHE A 18 -10.89 -8.48 -12.43
C PHE A 18 -9.81 -9.05 -11.50
N VAL A 19 -9.22 -10.20 -11.83
CA VAL A 19 -8.12 -10.81 -11.04
C VAL A 19 -6.90 -9.89 -10.98
N VAL A 20 -6.54 -9.27 -12.10
CA VAL A 20 -5.41 -8.34 -12.18
C VAL A 20 -5.68 -7.04 -11.41
N CYS A 21 -6.88 -6.48 -11.53
CA CYS A 21 -7.30 -5.30 -10.77
C CYS A 21 -7.33 -5.58 -9.27
N MET A 22 -7.86 -6.74 -8.85
CA MET A 22 -7.81 -7.19 -7.46
C MET A 22 -6.35 -7.31 -6.99
N GLY A 23 -5.46 -7.89 -7.80
CA GLY A 23 -4.04 -7.97 -7.48
C GLY A 23 -3.38 -6.59 -7.32
N ALA A 24 -3.70 -5.60 -8.15
CA ALA A 24 -3.05 -4.30 -8.10
C ALA A 24 -3.66 -3.33 -7.07
N LEU A 25 -4.99 -3.33 -6.91
CA LEU A 25 -5.71 -2.30 -6.15
C LEU A 25 -5.92 -2.67 -4.68
N LEU A 26 -6.08 -3.95 -4.33
CA LEU A 26 -6.27 -4.38 -2.93
C LEU A 26 -5.18 -3.85 -1.97
N PRO A 27 -3.88 -4.07 -2.23
CA PRO A 27 -2.84 -3.63 -1.30
C PRO A 27 -2.78 -2.10 -1.18
N GLY A 28 -3.03 -1.38 -2.28
CA GLY A 28 -3.14 0.08 -2.26
C GLY A 28 -4.29 0.55 -1.37
N LEU A 29 -5.48 -0.03 -1.56
CA LEU A 29 -6.67 0.28 -0.77
C LEU A 29 -6.44 -0.01 0.73
N GLY A 30 -5.76 -1.12 1.05
CA GLY A 30 -5.36 -1.45 2.41
C GLY A 30 -4.46 -0.40 3.06
N CYS A 31 -3.47 0.11 2.32
CA CYS A 31 -2.58 1.16 2.82
C CYS A 31 -3.36 2.43 3.14
N TYR A 32 -4.20 2.87 2.19
CA TYR A 32 -5.01 4.08 2.36
C TYR A 32 -6.01 3.94 3.51
N PHE A 33 -6.64 2.77 3.67
CA PHE A 33 -7.51 2.49 4.81
C PHE A 33 -6.76 2.59 6.14
N CYS A 34 -5.58 1.96 6.25
CA CYS A 34 -4.77 2.02 7.47
C CYS A 34 -4.38 3.47 7.80
N ILE A 35 -3.97 4.27 6.81
CA ILE A 35 -3.63 5.69 7.02
C ILE A 35 -4.86 6.49 7.46
N ALA A 36 -5.99 6.37 6.75
CA ALA A 36 -7.21 7.11 7.07
C ALA A 36 -7.75 6.77 8.47
N TYR A 37 -7.78 5.48 8.83
CA TYR A 37 -8.23 5.05 10.15
C TYR A 37 -7.33 5.59 11.27
N THR A 38 -6.02 5.60 11.05
CA THR A 38 -5.02 6.16 11.96
C THR A 38 -5.31 7.64 12.25
N TYR A 39 -5.61 8.42 11.19
CA TYR A 39 -5.94 9.84 11.31
C TYR A 39 -7.28 10.13 11.98
N ILE A 40 -8.29 9.30 11.74
CA ILE A 40 -9.64 9.54 12.27
C ILE A 40 -9.75 9.15 13.75
N PHE A 41 -9.13 8.04 14.16
CA PHE A 41 -9.40 7.44 15.47
C PHE A 41 -8.22 7.41 16.43
N GLN A 42 -6.98 7.56 15.97
CA GLN A 42 -5.77 7.34 16.79
C GLN A 42 -4.84 8.56 16.83
N PHE A 43 -5.34 9.74 16.46
CA PHE A 43 -4.55 10.96 16.31
C PHE A 43 -3.87 11.41 17.61
N ASP A 44 -4.61 11.45 18.72
CA ASP A 44 -4.06 11.89 20.02
C ASP A 44 -2.97 10.95 20.53
N VAL A 45 -3.16 9.66 20.26
CA VAL A 45 -2.24 8.62 20.68
C VAL A 45 -0.92 8.72 19.89
N ILE A 46 -0.99 8.96 18.58
CA ILE A 46 0.18 9.16 17.72
C ILE A 46 0.98 10.40 18.13
N LYS A 47 0.30 11.50 18.45
CA LYS A 47 0.96 12.73 18.92
C LYS A 47 1.76 12.50 20.20
N ASN A 48 1.23 11.64 21.08
CA ASN A 48 1.89 11.25 22.31
C ASN A 48 3.09 10.31 22.03
N PHE A 49 2.94 9.33 21.15
CA PHE A 49 4.05 8.43 20.75
C PHE A 49 5.17 9.11 19.96
N THR A 50 4.85 10.15 19.20
CA THR A 50 5.84 10.92 18.44
C THR A 50 6.47 12.04 19.26
N GLN A 51 6.05 12.23 20.51
CA GLN A 51 6.70 13.12 21.46
C GLN A 51 8.08 12.54 21.78
N SER A 52 9.12 13.26 21.37
CA SER A 52 10.49 12.89 21.68
C SER A 52 10.82 13.36 23.09
N ASP A 53 11.42 12.50 23.92
CA ASP A 53 11.91 12.89 25.26
C ASP A 53 12.89 14.08 25.21
N GLN A 54 13.56 14.24 24.06
CA GLN A 54 14.53 15.30 23.81
C GLN A 54 13.87 16.66 23.48
N CYS A 55 12.58 16.69 23.13
CA CYS A 55 11.88 17.87 22.61
C CYS A 55 10.38 17.87 22.95
N PRO A 56 9.97 18.49 24.08
CA PRO A 56 8.61 18.39 24.59
C PRO A 56 7.53 19.10 23.74
N ASP A 57 7.91 20.02 22.82
CA ASP A 57 6.97 20.79 21.98
C ASP A 57 6.94 20.36 20.50
N VAL A 58 7.70 19.32 20.12
CA VAL A 58 7.80 18.89 18.72
C VAL A 58 7.05 17.56 18.52
N HIS A 59 5.91 17.63 17.85
CA HIS A 59 5.08 16.46 17.52
C HIS A 59 5.08 16.17 16.03
N SER A 60 5.38 14.94 15.64
CA SER A 60 5.29 14.52 14.25
C SER A 60 3.86 14.08 13.93
N SER A 61 3.20 14.77 13.00
CA SER A 61 1.80 14.48 12.63
C SER A 61 1.64 13.24 11.74
N LEU A 62 2.74 12.64 11.29
CA LEU A 62 2.78 11.52 10.35
C LEU A 62 3.63 10.38 10.96
N PRO A 63 2.99 9.32 11.51
CA PRO A 63 3.72 8.13 11.93
C PRO A 63 4.14 7.32 10.70
N PRO A 64 5.24 6.55 10.78
CA PRO A 64 5.64 5.67 9.68
C PRO A 64 4.53 4.67 9.35
N VAL A 65 4.28 4.46 8.06
CA VAL A 65 3.22 3.58 7.55
C VAL A 65 3.32 2.17 8.13
N SER A 66 4.54 1.67 8.33
CA SER A 66 4.80 0.38 8.98
C SER A 66 4.30 0.32 10.44
N TYR A 67 4.42 1.42 11.19
CA TYR A 67 3.91 1.53 12.56
C TYR A 67 2.38 1.59 12.58
N ALA A 68 1.78 2.40 11.69
CA ALA A 68 0.32 2.51 11.54
C ALA A 68 -0.34 1.17 11.16
N ILE A 69 0.36 0.31 10.43
CA ILE A 69 -0.15 -1.01 10.01
C ILE A 69 0.11 -2.10 11.07
N GLY A 70 1.27 -2.06 11.75
CA GLY A 70 1.77 -3.19 12.54
C GLY A 70 1.41 -3.18 14.02
N VAL A 71 1.19 -2.01 14.61
CA VAL A 71 1.05 -1.86 16.08
C VAL A 71 -0.41 -1.86 16.54
N TRP A 72 -1.33 -1.45 15.67
CA TRP A 72 -2.72 -1.16 16.04
C TRP A 72 -3.70 -2.22 15.52
N GLU A 73 -4.48 -2.81 16.43
CA GLU A 73 -5.68 -3.58 16.08
C GLU A 73 -6.86 -2.58 15.99
N PRO A 74 -7.71 -2.56 14.94
CA PRO A 74 -8.03 -3.60 13.94
C PRO A 74 -7.29 -3.49 12.60
N GLN A 75 -6.47 -2.46 12.39
CA GLN A 75 -5.81 -2.19 11.10
C GLN A 75 -4.89 -3.33 10.68
N ARG A 76 -4.19 -3.92 11.64
CA ARG A 76 -3.36 -5.11 11.44
C ARG A 76 -4.13 -6.30 10.85
N PHE A 77 -5.33 -6.57 11.35
CA PHE A 77 -6.18 -7.68 10.83
C PHE A 77 -6.66 -7.40 9.43
N VAL A 78 -7.13 -6.17 9.18
CA VAL A 78 -7.58 -5.75 7.84
C VAL A 78 -6.44 -5.83 6.84
N TRP A 79 -5.25 -5.36 7.21
CA TRP A 79 -4.06 -5.43 6.38
C TRP A 79 -3.64 -6.87 6.06
N LEU A 80 -3.59 -7.75 7.07
CA LEU A 80 -3.25 -9.17 6.88
C LEU A 80 -4.27 -9.88 5.98
N PHE A 81 -5.56 -9.58 6.13
CA PHE A 81 -6.62 -10.12 5.29
C PHE A 81 -6.47 -9.69 3.82
N ILE A 82 -6.17 -8.41 3.59
CA ILE A 82 -5.91 -7.86 2.25
C ILE A 82 -4.65 -8.50 1.62
N MET A 83 -3.58 -8.68 2.38
CA MET A 83 -2.37 -9.37 1.89
C MET A 83 -2.63 -10.83 1.56
N PHE A 84 -3.47 -11.52 2.34
CA PHE A 84 -3.88 -12.90 2.07
C PHE A 84 -4.67 -13.00 0.77
N LEU A 85 -5.65 -12.12 0.54
CA LEU A 85 -6.41 -12.03 -0.71
C LEU A 85 -5.57 -11.62 -1.92
N HIS A 86 -4.51 -10.83 -1.72
CA HIS A 86 -3.58 -10.42 -2.77
C HIS A 86 -2.64 -11.56 -3.23
N CYS A 87 -2.37 -12.55 -2.37
CA CYS A 87 -1.42 -13.62 -2.64
C CYS A 87 -1.81 -14.54 -3.83
N PRO A 88 -3.06 -15.05 -3.95
CA PRO A 88 -3.47 -15.88 -5.09
C PRO A 88 -3.36 -15.18 -6.46
N PRO A 89 -3.82 -13.92 -6.64
CA PRO A 89 -3.59 -13.17 -7.87
C PRO A 89 -2.11 -13.04 -8.23
N ARG A 90 -1.23 -12.84 -7.23
CA ARG A 90 0.21 -12.72 -7.43
C ARG A 90 0.85 -14.03 -7.88
N ILE A 91 0.49 -15.15 -7.25
CA ILE A 91 0.99 -16.49 -7.60
C ILE A 91 0.49 -16.88 -9.00
N PHE A 92 -0.80 -16.66 -9.30
CA PHE A 92 -1.37 -16.92 -10.62
C PHE A 92 -0.65 -16.12 -11.71
N PHE A 93 -0.38 -14.83 -11.47
CA PHE A 93 0.37 -13.99 -12.40
C PHE A 93 1.81 -14.46 -12.61
N LEU A 94 2.51 -14.88 -11.54
CA LEU A 94 3.87 -15.42 -11.65
C LEU A 94 3.90 -16.73 -12.46
N ILE A 95 2.98 -17.66 -12.20
CA ILE A 95 2.93 -18.95 -12.91
C ILE A 95 2.62 -18.76 -14.39
N VAL A 96 1.67 -17.86 -14.72
CA VAL A 96 1.25 -17.60 -16.11
C VAL A 96 2.27 -16.76 -16.88
N CYS A 97 2.97 -15.81 -16.22
CA CYS A 97 3.96 -14.94 -16.88
C CYS A 97 5.39 -15.47 -16.86
N SER A 98 5.73 -16.50 -16.07
CA SER A 98 7.08 -17.09 -16.01
C SER A 98 7.48 -17.84 -17.29
N TRP A 99 6.55 -18.10 -18.22
CA TRP A 99 6.76 -18.94 -19.41
C TRP A 99 6.67 -18.15 -20.74
N THR A 100 7.35 -17.00 -20.83
CA THR A 100 7.85 -16.41 -22.12
C THR A 100 6.99 -15.35 -22.84
N LEU A 101 5.76 -14.99 -22.45
CA LEU A 101 4.89 -14.16 -23.33
C LEU A 101 4.29 -12.87 -22.75
N CYS A 102 4.84 -12.36 -21.64
CA CYS A 102 4.15 -11.41 -20.79
C CYS A 102 4.82 -10.01 -20.70
N PHE A 103 5.35 -9.50 -21.82
CA PHE A 103 5.89 -8.12 -21.85
C PHE A 103 5.03 -7.17 -22.70
N GLU A 104 4.39 -7.67 -23.76
CA GLU A 104 3.85 -6.80 -24.82
C GLU A 104 2.44 -6.22 -24.58
N LYS A 105 1.62 -6.80 -23.69
CA LYS A 105 0.26 -6.30 -23.34
C LYS A 105 0.12 -5.80 -21.89
N TYR A 106 1.22 -5.42 -21.25
CA TYR A 106 1.27 -5.18 -19.80
C TYR A 106 1.50 -3.72 -19.41
N GLU A 107 1.53 -2.79 -20.37
CA GLU A 107 1.72 -1.36 -20.11
C GLU A 107 0.75 -0.82 -19.04
N ILE A 108 -0.53 -1.18 -19.09
CA ILE A 108 -1.53 -0.69 -18.12
C ILE A 108 -1.23 -1.22 -16.71
N ILE A 109 -0.88 -2.50 -16.59
CA ILE A 109 -0.60 -3.15 -15.31
C ILE A 109 0.69 -2.60 -14.72
N TRP A 110 1.70 -2.39 -15.57
CA TRP A 110 2.97 -1.78 -15.21
C TRP A 110 2.79 -0.33 -14.78
N ARG A 111 1.94 0.45 -15.47
CA ARG A 111 1.58 1.82 -15.09
C ARG A 111 0.86 1.88 -13.75
N ILE A 112 -0.10 0.98 -13.49
CA ILE A 112 -0.81 0.92 -12.19
C ILE A 112 0.16 0.52 -11.07
N LYS A 113 1.03 -0.47 -11.30
CA LYS A 113 2.06 -0.87 -10.34
C LYS A 113 3.08 0.24 -10.09
N LEU A 114 3.54 0.92 -11.13
CA LEU A 114 4.45 2.05 -11.03
C LEU A 114 3.80 3.20 -10.25
N PHE A 115 2.55 3.52 -10.52
CA PHE A 115 1.82 4.55 -9.78
C PHE A 115 1.70 4.21 -8.29
N THR A 116 1.35 2.96 -7.98
CA THR A 116 1.25 2.46 -6.59
C THR A 116 2.63 2.44 -5.91
N PHE A 117 3.68 2.10 -6.66
CA PHE A 117 5.06 2.10 -6.15
C PHE A 117 5.57 3.52 -5.89
N VAL A 118 5.42 4.44 -6.84
CA VAL A 118 5.86 5.84 -6.71
C VAL A 118 5.11 6.53 -5.59
N SER A 119 3.78 6.37 -5.50
CA SER A 119 2.99 6.93 -4.38
C SER A 119 3.42 6.35 -3.03
N GLY A 120 3.61 5.03 -2.94
CA GLY A 120 4.13 4.40 -1.72
C GLY A 120 5.54 4.87 -1.34
N LEU A 121 6.40 5.10 -2.33
CA LEU A 121 7.78 5.56 -2.12
C LEU A 121 7.84 7.02 -1.67
N LEU A 122 6.97 7.89 -2.21
CA LEU A 122 6.82 9.27 -1.75
C LEU A 122 6.28 9.34 -0.31
N LEU A 123 5.27 8.53 0.02
CA LEU A 123 4.73 8.44 1.39
C LEU A 123 5.81 7.94 2.38
N SER A 124 6.59 6.93 1.99
CA SER A 124 7.68 6.40 2.83
C SER A 124 8.83 7.40 3.01
N LEU A 125 9.26 8.05 1.92
CA LEU A 125 10.30 9.09 1.98
C LEU A 125 9.84 10.30 2.80
N SER A 126 8.58 10.70 2.68
CA SER A 126 8.03 11.82 3.46
C SER A 126 8.18 11.52 4.95
N THR A 127 7.78 10.34 5.42
CA THR A 127 7.91 10.01 6.84
C THR A 127 9.37 9.87 7.28
N ALA A 128 10.22 9.29 6.43
CA ALA A 128 11.65 9.10 6.71
C ALA A 128 12.45 10.41 6.77
N VAL A 129 12.05 11.44 6.01
CA VAL A 129 12.70 12.76 6.00
C VAL A 129 12.12 13.70 7.05
N SER A 130 10.81 13.66 7.29
CA SER A 130 10.16 14.52 8.28
C SER A 130 10.72 14.28 9.69
N TYR A 131 10.91 13.02 10.10
CA TYR A 131 11.37 12.69 11.45
C TYR A 131 12.76 13.25 11.82
N PRO A 132 13.84 13.03 11.03
CA PRO A 132 15.16 13.61 11.32
C PRO A 132 15.19 15.13 11.17
N LEU A 133 14.37 15.70 10.28
CA LEU A 133 14.29 17.15 10.11
C LEU A 133 13.65 17.82 11.35
N PHE A 134 12.60 17.22 11.92
CA PHE A 134 12.02 17.68 13.19
C PHE A 134 13.02 17.61 14.35
N LEU A 135 13.84 16.56 14.42
CA LEU A 135 14.90 16.45 15.43
C LEU A 135 16.02 17.47 15.25
N ALA A 136 16.42 17.76 14.01
CA ALA A 136 17.50 18.71 13.72
C ALA A 136 17.13 20.17 13.97
N TYR A 137 15.86 20.55 13.75
CA TYR A 137 15.36 21.91 14.01
C TYR A 137 14.78 22.10 15.40
N CYS A 138 14.78 21.06 16.24
CA CYS A 138 14.41 21.23 17.62
C CYS A 138 15.52 21.99 18.36
N HIS A 139 15.20 23.20 18.80
CA HIS A 139 16.03 23.91 19.76
C HIS A 139 15.85 23.21 21.11
N PRO A 140 16.91 22.74 21.78
CA PRO A 140 16.76 22.26 23.15
C PRO A 140 16.18 23.41 23.97
N ALA A 141 14.97 23.24 24.49
CA ALA A 141 14.52 24.05 25.60
C ALA A 141 15.49 23.74 26.75
N GLY A 142 16.18 24.78 27.23
CA GLY A 142 17.34 24.67 28.13
C GLY A 142 17.09 23.87 29.41
#